data_AF-A0A6P1NTV9-F1
#
_entry.id   AF-A0A6P1NTV9-F1
#
_cell.length_a   1.000
_cell.length_b   1.000
_cell.length_c   1.000
_cell.angle_alpha   90.00
_cell.angle_beta   90.00
_cell.angle_gamma   90.00
#
_symmetry.space_group_name_H-M   'P 1'
#
loop_
_entity.id
_entity.type
_entity.pdbx_description
1 polymer ?
#
loop_
_entity_poly.entity_id
_entity_poly.type
_entity_poly.pdbx_seq_one_letter_code
_entity_poly.pdbx_strand_id
1 'polypeptide(L)'
;MKTKADITIPCVIIGYSCVFTLPLIIKSPLHFTEFGWLWIGFWSLVALFGIWKIEYYEITDSILTRRNFLGAFSTKRDLKNLIKYSKKNLDTDFPTNPFNIVKPFTNKTKYLKFQEIKLEFKNQSVLKIDERTVDSVDYPILFKQLKKFKTNC
;
A
#
# COMPACT_ATOMS: atom_id res chain seq x y z
N MET A 1 4.53 18.67 3.28
CA MET A 1 4.96 17.76 2.18
C MET A 1 3.90 16.72 1.97
N LYS A 2 3.52 16.43 0.72
CA LYS A 2 2.57 15.37 0.37
C LYS A 2 3.25 14.40 -0.60
N THR A 3 3.16 13.10 -0.34
CA THR A 3 3.67 12.08 -1.23
C THR A 3 2.62 11.67 -2.26
N LYS A 4 3.08 11.23 -3.42
CA LYS A 4 2.28 10.51 -4.40
C LYS A 4 2.22 9.03 -4.05
N ALA A 5 1.03 8.46 -4.17
CA ALA A 5 0.82 7.03 -4.03
C ALA A 5 1.43 6.29 -5.24
N ASP A 6 2.09 5.17 -4.98
CA ASP A 6 2.46 4.23 -6.03
C ASP A 6 1.27 3.32 -6.33
N ILE A 7 0.78 3.40 -7.57
CA ILE A 7 -0.43 2.69 -8.00
C ILE A 7 -0.11 1.36 -8.67
N THR A 8 1.16 0.98 -8.87
CA THR A 8 1.51 -0.20 -9.69
C THR A 8 0.97 -1.49 -9.09
N ILE A 9 1.25 -1.78 -7.81
CA ILE A 9 0.71 -2.98 -7.14
C ILE A 9 -0.83 -2.94 -7.10
N PRO A 10 -1.48 -1.85 -6.62
CA PRO A 10 -2.93 -1.70 -6.68
C PRO A 10 -3.53 -1.97 -8.07
N CYS A 11 -2.96 -1.41 -9.13
CA CYS A 11 -3.42 -1.59 -10.50
C CYS A 11 -3.31 -3.04 -10.96
N VAL A 12 -2.24 -3.75 -10.60
CA VAL A 12 -2.11 -5.18 -10.91
C VAL A 12 -3.18 -5.99 -10.18
N ILE A 13 -3.42 -5.74 -8.89
CA ILE A 13 -4.46 -6.42 -8.10
C ILE A 13 -5.86 -6.18 -8.71
N ILE A 14 -6.17 -4.93 -9.06
CA ILE A 14 -7.44 -4.55 -9.67
C ILE A 14 -7.56 -5.18 -11.07
N GLY A 15 -6.49 -5.15 -11.87
CA GLY A 15 -6.45 -5.75 -13.20
C GLY A 15 -6.79 -7.23 -13.18
N TYR A 16 -6.16 -8.01 -12.28
CA TYR A 16 -6.50 -9.41 -12.08
C TYR A 16 -7.96 -9.60 -11.67
N SER A 17 -8.44 -8.78 -10.74
CA SER A 17 -9.84 -8.83 -10.30
C SER A 17 -10.82 -8.61 -11.46
N CYS A 18 -10.52 -7.68 -12.37
CA CYS A 18 -11.31 -7.46 -13.58
C CYS A 18 -11.28 -8.65 -14.53
N VAL A 19 -10.11 -9.26 -14.76
CA VAL A 19 -9.96 -10.44 -15.63
C VAL A 19 -10.81 -11.61 -15.15
N PHE A 20 -10.93 -11.82 -13.84
CA PHE A 20 -11.72 -12.92 -13.27
C PHE A 20 -13.22 -12.63 -13.08
N THR A 21 -13.64 -11.36 -13.16
CA THR A 21 -15.04 -10.95 -13.01
C THR A 21 -15.73 -10.67 -14.35
N LEU A 22 -15.07 -9.95 -15.26
CA LEU A 22 -15.67 -9.49 -16.52
C LEU A 22 -16.20 -10.63 -17.42
N PRO A 23 -15.49 -11.76 -17.63
CA PRO A 23 -16.00 -12.85 -18.48
C PRO A 23 -17.29 -13.47 -17.94
N LEU A 24 -17.44 -13.56 -16.61
CA LEU A 24 -18.62 -14.11 -15.96
C LEU A 24 -19.84 -13.19 -16.10
N ILE A 25 -19.61 -11.87 -16.03
CA ILE A 25 -20.65 -10.86 -16.20
C ILE A 25 -21.12 -10.78 -17.66
N ILE A 26 -20.21 -10.87 -18.63
CA ILE A 26 -20.53 -10.57 -20.04
C ILE A 26 -21.10 -11.78 -20.79
N LYS A 27 -20.61 -13.00 -20.53
CA LYS A 27 -20.88 -14.15 -21.43
C LYS A 27 -21.29 -15.45 -20.75
N SER A 28 -21.31 -15.54 -19.43
CA SER A 28 -21.48 -16.85 -18.77
C SER A 28 -22.84 -17.00 -18.10
N PRO A 29 -23.57 -18.12 -18.29
CA PRO A 29 -24.76 -18.44 -17.47
C PRO A 29 -24.42 -18.65 -15.99
N LEU A 30 -23.12 -18.78 -15.65
CA LEU A 30 -22.63 -18.94 -14.29
C LEU A 30 -23.02 -17.78 -13.36
N HIS A 31 -23.26 -16.56 -13.84
CA HIS A 31 -23.65 -15.45 -12.98
C HIS A 31 -25.03 -15.62 -12.32
N PHE A 32 -25.88 -16.53 -12.82
CA PHE A 32 -27.15 -16.90 -12.18
C PHE A 32 -27.02 -18.02 -11.15
N THR A 33 -25.82 -18.60 -11.01
CA THR A 33 -25.55 -19.64 -10.00
C THR A 33 -25.01 -19.02 -8.72
N GLU A 34 -25.25 -19.66 -7.57
CA GLU A 34 -24.67 -19.24 -6.29
C GLU A 34 -23.14 -19.15 -6.35
N PHE A 35 -22.51 -20.08 -7.08
CA PHE A 35 -21.06 -20.08 -7.31
C PHE A 35 -20.60 -18.82 -8.05
N GLY A 36 -21.32 -18.39 -9.09
CA GLY A 36 -20.97 -17.18 -9.84
C GLY A 36 -21.04 -15.93 -8.97
N TRP A 37 -22.05 -15.80 -8.12
CA TRP A 37 -22.16 -14.68 -7.17
C TRP A 37 -21.04 -14.68 -6.14
N LEU A 38 -20.71 -15.83 -5.57
CA LEU A 38 -19.59 -15.96 -4.63
C LEU A 38 -18.26 -15.60 -5.31
N TRP A 39 -18.05 -16.06 -6.54
CA TRP A 39 -16.85 -15.77 -7.32
C TRP A 39 -16.72 -14.28 -7.63
N ILE A 40 -17.79 -13.66 -8.13
CA ILE A 40 -17.81 -12.21 -8.40
C ILE A 40 -17.57 -11.43 -7.10
N GLY A 41 -18.31 -11.76 -6.03
CA GLY A 41 -18.16 -11.11 -4.73
C GLY A 41 -16.73 -11.19 -4.19
N PHE A 42 -16.10 -12.37 -4.27
CA PHE A 42 -14.71 -12.55 -3.87
C PHE A 42 -13.75 -11.64 -4.64
N TRP A 43 -13.81 -11.65 -5.97
CA TRP A 43 -12.91 -10.81 -6.78
C TRP A 43 -13.24 -9.31 -6.67
N SER A 44 -14.48 -8.93 -6.42
CA SER A 44 -14.84 -7.55 -6.06
C SER A 44 -14.18 -7.12 -4.74
N LEU A 45 -14.11 -8.01 -3.73
CA LEU A 45 -13.38 -7.73 -2.50
C LEU A 45 -11.87 -7.60 -2.75
N VAL A 46 -11.29 -8.41 -3.63
CA VAL A 46 -9.88 -8.27 -4.04
C VAL A 46 -9.64 -6.92 -4.73
N ALA A 47 -10.54 -6.47 -5.59
CA ALA A 47 -10.45 -5.15 -6.22
C ALA A 47 -10.52 -4.01 -5.17
N LEU A 48 -11.46 -4.11 -4.21
CA LEU A 48 -11.58 -3.16 -3.10
C LEU A 48 -10.31 -3.13 -2.24
N PHE A 49 -9.70 -4.29 -1.99
CA PHE A 49 -8.41 -4.37 -1.31
C PHE A 49 -7.30 -3.66 -2.10
N GLY A 50 -7.28 -3.80 -3.42
CA GLY A 50 -6.38 -3.05 -4.30
C GLY A 50 -6.53 -1.53 -4.12
N ILE A 51 -7.77 -1.03 -4.15
CA ILE A 51 -8.07 0.39 -3.92
C ILE A 51 -7.66 0.84 -2.52
N TRP A 52 -7.90 0.01 -1.50
CA TRP A 52 -7.51 0.29 -0.11
C TRP A 52 -6.00 0.46 0.04
N LYS A 53 -5.21 -0.28 -0.73
CA LYS A 53 -3.75 -0.19 -0.76
C LYS A 53 -3.21 1.07 -1.45
N ILE A 54 -4.06 1.85 -2.12
CA ILE A 54 -3.69 3.19 -2.59
C ILE A 54 -3.66 4.11 -1.38
N GLU A 55 -2.45 4.33 -0.87
CA GLU A 55 -2.19 5.19 0.28
C GLU A 55 -1.16 6.27 -0.04
N TYR A 56 -1.33 7.42 0.61
CA TYR A 56 -0.38 8.52 0.54
C TYR A 56 -0.20 9.18 1.90
N TYR A 57 0.92 9.88 2.03
CA TYR A 57 1.36 10.46 3.29
C TYR A 57 1.50 11.96 3.15
N GLU A 58 1.09 12.67 4.18
CA GLU A 58 1.16 14.12 4.27
C GLU A 58 1.79 14.50 5.61
N ILE A 59 2.82 15.35 5.58
CA ILE A 59 3.45 15.91 6.76
C ILE A 59 3.23 17.43 6.75
N THR A 60 2.52 17.92 7.76
CA THR A 60 2.22 19.35 7.97
C THR A 60 2.43 19.66 9.45
N ASP A 61 3.27 20.66 9.77
CA ASP A 61 3.51 21.15 11.14
C ASP A 61 3.72 20.06 12.18
N SER A 62 4.56 19.06 11.87
CA SER A 62 4.84 17.84 12.67
C SER A 62 3.76 16.77 12.75
N ILE A 63 2.61 16.95 12.11
CA ILE A 63 1.56 15.93 12.00
C ILE A 63 1.79 15.10 10.73
N LEU A 64 2.00 13.80 10.91
CA LEU A 64 1.98 12.81 9.85
C LEU A 64 0.55 12.28 9.67
N THR A 65 -0.01 12.53 8.50
CA THR A 65 -1.33 12.03 8.08
C THR A 65 -1.13 10.93 7.04
N ARG A 66 -1.53 9.70 7.36
CA ARG A 66 -1.71 8.64 6.37
C ARG A 66 -3.14 8.71 5.83
N ARG A 67 -3.31 8.67 4.51
CA ARG A 67 -4.63 8.63 3.87
C ARG A 67 -4.71 7.45 2.92
N ASN A 68 -5.82 6.70 2.99
CA ASN A 68 -6.08 5.49 2.20
C ASN A 68 -7.42 5.61 1.47
N PHE A 69 -7.67 4.71 0.52
CA PHE A 69 -8.93 4.61 -0.22
C PHE A 69 -9.34 5.97 -0.82
N LEU A 70 -8.44 6.53 -1.63
CA LEU A 70 -8.60 7.85 -2.27
C LEU A 70 -8.79 9.02 -1.29
N GLY A 71 -8.49 8.83 0.00
CA GLY A 71 -8.59 9.85 1.03
C GLY A 71 -9.81 9.74 1.95
N ALA A 72 -10.68 8.75 1.75
CA ALA A 72 -11.85 8.52 2.60
C ALA A 72 -11.46 8.16 4.05
N PHE A 73 -10.36 7.44 4.22
CA PHE A 73 -9.83 7.09 5.54
C PHE A 73 -8.54 7.84 5.79
N SER A 74 -8.45 8.47 6.97
CA SER A 74 -7.23 9.16 7.38
C SER A 74 -6.84 8.78 8.80
N THR A 75 -5.53 8.70 9.04
CA THR A 75 -4.96 8.49 10.36
C THR A 75 -3.91 9.56 10.58
N LYS A 76 -4.11 10.40 11.62
CA LYS A 76 -3.17 11.46 12.00
C LYS A 76 -2.34 11.02 13.19
N ARG A 77 -1.04 11.29 13.16
CA ARG A 77 -0.10 11.03 14.25
C ARG A 77 0.83 12.23 14.39
N ASP A 78 1.01 12.70 15.61
CA ASP A 78 1.99 13.74 15.91
C ASP A 78 3.38 13.13 16.01
N LEU A 79 4.30 13.57 15.15
CA LEU A 79 5.69 13.12 15.13
C LEU A 79 6.48 13.56 16.37
N LYS A 80 6.02 14.56 17.12
CA LYS A 80 6.60 14.93 18.43
C LYS A 80 6.39 13.84 19.48
N ASN A 81 5.40 12.98 19.29
CA ASN A 81 5.11 11.85 20.17
C ASN A 81 5.76 10.55 19.71
N LEU A 82 6.67 10.61 18.73
CA LEU A 82 7.44 9.46 18.30
C LEU A 82 8.37 9.02 19.44
N ILE A 83 8.36 7.74 19.78
CA ILE A 83 9.30 7.12 20.73
C ILE A 83 10.38 6.38 19.96
N LYS A 84 9.97 5.59 18.96
CA LYS A 84 10.87 4.67 18.28
C LYS A 84 10.72 4.77 16.79
N TYR A 85 11.88 4.86 16.15
CA TYR A 85 12.03 4.79 14.70
C TYR A 85 12.81 3.52 14.36
N SER A 86 12.22 2.62 13.58
CA SER A 86 12.90 1.45 13.05
C SER A 86 12.78 1.41 11.54
N LYS A 87 13.85 0.96 10.89
CA LYS A 87 13.92 0.74 9.45
C LYS A 87 14.36 -0.69 9.22
N LYS A 88 13.63 -1.41 8.37
CA LYS A 88 13.98 -2.76 7.95
C LYS A 88 14.03 -2.83 6.43
N ASN A 89 15.08 -3.42 5.90
CA ASN A 89 15.12 -3.81 4.49
C ASN A 89 14.49 -5.20 4.40
N LEU A 90 13.54 -5.36 3.48
CA LEU A 90 12.84 -6.60 3.21
C LEU A 90 13.21 -7.03 1.80
N ASP A 91 13.73 -8.25 1.70
CA ASP A 91 13.97 -8.93 0.43
C ASP A 91 12.94 -10.04 0.30
N THR A 92 12.07 -9.89 -0.68
CA THR A 92 11.01 -10.85 -1.00
C THR A 92 11.20 -11.42 -2.41
N ASP A 93 12.39 -11.29 -2.99
CA ASP A 93 12.74 -11.82 -4.30
C ASP A 93 13.05 -13.32 -4.24
N PHE A 94 12.02 -14.12 -3.95
CA PHE A 94 12.10 -15.58 -3.95
C PHE A 94 10.96 -16.17 -4.81
N PRO A 95 11.16 -17.31 -5.50
CA PRO A 95 10.23 -17.81 -6.52
C PRO A 95 8.78 -17.98 -6.06
N THR A 96 8.57 -18.41 -4.81
CA THR A 96 7.25 -18.68 -4.23
C THR A 96 6.51 -17.44 -3.72
N ASN A 97 7.08 -16.23 -3.86
CA ASN A 97 6.42 -15.01 -3.43
C ASN A 97 5.24 -14.68 -4.36
N PRO A 98 3.99 -14.63 -3.87
CA PRO A 98 2.83 -14.26 -4.69
C PRO A 98 2.95 -12.85 -5.28
N PHE A 99 3.71 -11.94 -4.65
CA PHE A 99 3.96 -10.60 -5.20
C PHE A 99 4.92 -10.58 -6.40
N ASN A 100 5.55 -11.69 -6.75
CA ASN A 100 6.29 -11.80 -8.02
C ASN A 100 5.40 -11.61 -9.25
N ILE A 101 4.08 -11.73 -9.09
CA ILE A 101 3.11 -11.46 -10.16
C ILE A 101 3.22 -10.04 -10.71
N VAL A 102 3.87 -9.12 -9.99
CA VAL A 102 4.07 -7.74 -10.43
C VAL A 102 5.27 -7.62 -11.40
N LYS A 103 6.23 -8.57 -11.37
CA LYS A 103 7.45 -8.56 -12.22
C LYS A 103 7.18 -8.35 -13.72
N PRO A 104 6.20 -9.03 -14.35
CA PRO A 104 5.92 -8.83 -15.77
C PRO A 104 5.41 -7.43 -16.12
N PHE A 105 4.88 -6.70 -15.13
CA PHE A 105 4.27 -5.38 -15.31
C PHE A 105 5.21 -4.23 -14.94
N THR A 106 6.38 -4.51 -14.35
CA THR A 106 7.33 -3.47 -13.95
C THR A 106 8.75 -4.00 -13.76
N ASN A 107 9.73 -3.23 -14.24
CA ASN A 107 11.15 -3.53 -14.07
C ASN A 107 11.74 -2.99 -12.75
N LYS A 108 10.92 -2.39 -11.88
CA LYS A 108 11.41 -1.79 -10.64
C LYS A 108 11.64 -2.86 -9.57
N THR A 109 12.87 -2.99 -9.11
CA THR A 109 13.28 -3.90 -8.02
C THR A 109 12.61 -3.58 -6.68
N LYS A 110 12.16 -2.34 -6.50
CA LYS A 110 11.52 -1.88 -5.26
C LYS A 110 10.28 -2.68 -4.86
N TYR A 111 9.62 -3.40 -5.76
CA TYR A 111 8.44 -4.18 -5.38
C TYR A 111 8.78 -5.52 -4.72
N LEU A 112 10.03 -5.95 -4.83
CA LEU A 112 10.56 -7.19 -4.28
C LEU A 112 11.53 -6.91 -3.15
N LYS A 113 12.38 -5.90 -3.30
CA LYS A 113 13.38 -5.46 -2.33
C LYS A 113 13.05 -4.05 -1.89
N PHE A 114 12.50 -3.89 -0.70
CA PHE A 114 11.94 -2.63 -0.24
C PHE A 114 12.25 -2.35 1.21
N GLN A 115 12.07 -1.10 1.59
CA GLN A 115 12.26 -0.63 2.94
C GLN A 115 10.91 -0.45 3.63
N GLU A 116 10.79 -1.00 4.84
CA GLU A 116 9.67 -0.73 5.74
C GLU A 116 10.17 0.19 6.87
N ILE A 117 9.48 1.30 7.07
CA ILE A 117 9.67 2.20 8.20
C ILE A 117 8.58 1.92 9.22
N LYS A 118 8.98 1.62 10.46
CA LYS A 118 8.07 1.45 11.60
C LYS A 118 8.27 2.61 12.57
N LEU A 119 7.18 3.32 12.86
CA LEU A 119 7.10 4.43 13.78
C LEU A 119 6.23 4.01 14.98
N GLU A 120 6.80 4.04 16.18
CA GLU A 120 6.07 3.75 17.43
C GLU A 120 5.90 5.03 18.22
N PHE A 121 4.66 5.32 18.64
CA PHE A 121 4.30 6.56 19.33
C PHE A 121 3.96 6.29 20.81
N LYS A 122 3.96 7.35 21.63
CA LYS A 122 3.67 7.29 23.08
C LYS A 122 2.43 6.50 23.48
N ASN A 123 1.38 6.53 22.67
CA ASN A 123 0.13 5.82 22.96
C ASN A 123 0.16 4.35 22.49
N GLN A 124 1.34 3.73 22.38
CA GLN A 124 1.58 2.36 21.85
C GLN A 124 1.07 2.12 20.42
N SER A 125 0.59 3.15 19.73
CA SER A 125 0.16 3.03 18.34
C SER A 125 1.37 2.89 17.43
N VAL A 126 1.34 1.91 16.52
CA VAL A 126 2.40 1.68 15.54
C VAL A 126 1.89 2.09 14.16
N LEU A 127 2.69 2.90 13.45
CA LEU A 127 2.49 3.19 12.04
C LEU A 127 3.61 2.54 11.23
N LYS A 128 3.24 1.75 10.22
CA LYS A 128 4.16 1.18 9.25
C LYS A 128 3.99 1.91 7.93
N ILE A 129 5.11 2.25 7.29
CA ILE A 129 5.19 2.88 5.97
C ILE A 129 6.01 1.95 5.10
N ASP A 130 5.40 1.46 4.02
CA ASP A 130 6.04 0.56 3.06
C ASP A 130 6.47 1.37 1.83
N GLU A 131 7.75 1.33 1.48
CA GLU A 131 8.30 2.00 0.28
C GLU A 131 7.51 1.68 -1.00
N ARG A 132 6.93 0.48 -1.10
CA ARG A 132 6.17 0.04 -2.28
C ARG A 132 4.88 0.81 -2.51
N THR A 133 4.36 1.47 -1.47
CA THR A 133 3.12 2.27 -1.52
C THR A 133 3.36 3.73 -1.90
N VAL A 134 4.62 4.16 -1.88
CA VAL A 134 5.03 5.55 -2.13
C VAL A 134 5.80 5.62 -3.44
N ASP A 135 5.61 6.70 -4.19
CA ASP A 135 6.39 6.93 -5.40
C ASP A 135 7.90 6.99 -5.08
N SER A 136 8.70 6.45 -6.00
CA SER A 136 10.16 6.32 -5.82
C SER A 136 10.86 7.68 -5.65
N VAL A 137 10.31 8.75 -6.21
CA VAL A 137 10.85 10.11 -6.10
C VAL A 137 10.56 10.68 -4.71
N ASP A 138 9.37 10.42 -4.19
CA ASP A 138 8.90 11.01 -2.93
C ASP A 138 9.39 10.25 -1.71
N TYR A 139 9.62 8.94 -1.81
CA TYR A 139 10.02 8.11 -0.69
C TYR A 139 11.33 8.58 -0.01
N PRO A 140 12.42 8.90 -0.73
CA PRO A 140 13.64 9.45 -0.12
C PRO A 140 13.40 10.78 0.61
N ILE A 141 12.52 11.63 0.07
CA ILE A 141 12.18 12.93 0.66
C ILE A 141 11.38 12.72 1.95
N LEU A 142 10.37 11.83 1.91
CA LEU A 142 9.58 11.44 3.08
C LEU A 142 10.48 10.89 4.18
N PHE A 143 11.38 9.97 3.82
CA PHE A 143 12.36 9.39 4.73
C PHE A 143 13.24 10.48 5.37
N LYS A 144 13.76 11.41 4.59
CA LYS A 144 14.59 12.51 5.09
C LYS A 144 13.82 13.39 6.08
N GLN A 145 12.54 13.67 5.83
CA GLN A 145 11.70 14.44 6.75
C GLN A 145 11.44 13.69 8.05
N LEU A 146 11.05 12.40 7.99
CA LEU A 146 10.81 11.59 9.19
C LEU A 146 12.07 11.45 10.04
N LYS A 147 13.25 11.35 9.41
CA LYS A 147 14.54 11.27 10.11
C LYS A 147 14.85 12.54 10.93
N LYS A 148 14.36 13.72 10.54
CA LYS A 148 14.57 14.95 11.34
C LYS A 148 13.91 14.87 12.72
N PHE A 149 12.78 14.18 12.82
CA PHE A 149 12.09 13.98 14.09
C PHE A 149 12.72 12.87 14.94
N LYS A 150 13.52 11.99 14.34
CA LYS A 150 14.32 11.01 15.07
C LYS A 150 15.39 11.67 15.95
N THR A 151 16.06 12.71 15.46
CA THR A 151 17.18 13.35 16.19
C THR A 151 16.73 14.17 17.41
N ASN A 152 15.42 14.46 17.50
CA ASN A 152 14.81 15.17 18.63
C ASN A 152 14.13 14.21 19.63
N CYS A 153 14.25 12.89 19.43
CA CYS A 153 13.87 11.85 20.38
C CYS A 153 15.12 11.39 21.13
#